data_AF-A0A3B9FXG5-F1
#
_entry.id   AF-A0A3B9FXG5-F1
#
_cell.length_a   1.000
_cell.length_b   1.000
_cell.length_c   1.000
_cell.angle_alpha   90.00
_cell.angle_beta   90.00
_cell.angle_gamma   90.00
#
_symmetry.space_group_name_H-M   'P 1'
#
loop_
_entity.id
_entity.type
_entity.pdbx_description
1 polymer ?
#
loop_
_entity_poly.entity_id
_entity_poly.type
_entity_poly.pdbx_seq_one_letter_code
_entity_poly.pdbx_strand_id
1 'polypeptide(L)'
;MTSRRQFIRRTSALGVGLLAFSRLSKAASPTFDGPVVLSTWNFGLQTNEAAWKILAEKGRAVDAAEAGARLAEDDLKSTSVGLAGRPDREGITTL
;
A
#
# COMPACT_ATOMS: atom_id res chain seq x y z
N MET A 1 42.66 -39.05 17.89
CA MET A 1 41.61 -40.05 17.58
C MET A 1 40.26 -39.49 18.02
N THR A 2 39.47 -38.96 17.09
CA THR A 2 38.10 -38.51 17.38
C THR A 2 37.22 -39.72 17.68
N SER A 3 36.66 -39.82 18.88
CA SER A 3 35.77 -40.94 19.22
C SER A 3 34.37 -40.71 18.61
N ARG A 4 33.66 -41.80 18.25
CA ARG A 4 32.28 -41.74 17.71
C ARG A 4 31.35 -40.88 18.58
N ARG A 5 31.54 -40.94 19.91
CA ARG A 5 30.79 -40.13 20.88
C ARG A 5 31.08 -38.62 20.77
N GLN A 6 32.34 -38.25 20.53
CA GLN A 6 32.71 -36.84 20.33
C GLN A 6 32.20 -36.31 18.99
N PHE A 7 32.17 -37.14 17.95
CA PHE A 7 31.59 -36.76 16.66
C PHE A 7 30.09 -36.47 16.80
N ILE A 8 29.31 -37.39 17.38
CA ILE A 8 27.86 -37.21 17.58
C ILE A 8 27.56 -35.96 18.42
N ARG A 9 28.31 -35.70 19.49
CA ARG A 9 28.11 -34.49 20.31
C ARG A 9 28.35 -33.18 19.55
N ARG A 10 29.32 -33.18 18.62
CA ARG A 10 29.65 -31.99 17.82
C ARG A 10 28.67 -31.80 16.68
N THR A 11 28.27 -32.87 15.98
CA THR A 11 27.27 -32.80 14.91
C THR A 11 25.86 -32.50 15.44
N SER A 12 25.49 -32.99 16.63
CA SER A 12 24.21 -32.64 17.26
C SER A 12 24.14 -31.16 17.64
N ALA A 13 25.24 -30.58 18.14
CA ALA A 13 25.29 -29.15 18.47
C ALA A 13 25.19 -28.25 17.22
N LEU A 14 25.83 -28.65 16.12
CA LEU A 14 25.74 -27.92 14.84
C LEU A 14 24.36 -28.04 14.18
N GLY A 15 23.72 -29.21 14.26
CA GLY A 15 22.38 -29.44 13.69
C GLY A 15 21.29 -28.61 14.37
N VAL A 16 21.37 -28.45 15.70
CA VAL A 16 20.45 -27.57 16.45
C VAL A 16 20.66 -26.10 16.08
N GLY A 17 21.92 -25.67 15.88
CA GLY A 17 22.24 -24.31 15.43
C GLY A 17 21.64 -23.97 14.06
N LEU A 18 21.68 -24.91 13.10
CA LEU A 18 21.10 -24.72 11.76
C LEU A 18 19.57 -24.65 11.78
N LEU A 19 18.89 -25.45 12.61
CA LEU A 19 17.44 -25.42 12.74
C LEU A 19 16.92 -24.17 13.48
N ALA A 20 17.72 -23.61 14.40
CA ALA A 20 17.43 -22.32 15.01
C ALA A 20 17.64 -21.17 14.01
N PHE A 21 18.71 -21.21 13.22
CA PHE A 21 19.04 -20.17 12.25
C PHE A 21 17.98 -20.05 11.13
N SER A 22 17.40 -21.16 10.67
CA SER A 22 16.34 -21.16 9.65
C SER A 22 15.02 -20.55 10.13
N ARG A 23 14.75 -20.55 11.45
CA ARG A 23 13.58 -19.87 12.03
C ARG A 23 13.78 -18.37 12.19
N LEU A 24 15.02 -17.92 12.39
CA LEU A 24 15.35 -16.49 12.49
C LEU A 24 15.49 -15.81 11.12
N SER A 25 15.68 -16.56 10.03
CA SER A 25 15.86 -16.01 8.68
C SER A 25 14.56 -15.69 7.95
N LYS A 26 13.39 -15.84 8.60
CA LYS A 26 12.14 -15.31 8.06
C LYS A 26 12.10 -13.80 8.31
N ALA A 27 12.69 -13.03 7.41
CA ALA A 27 12.52 -11.59 7.36
C ALA A 27 11.01 -11.31 7.23
N ALA A 28 10.42 -10.75 8.29
CA ALA A 28 9.05 -10.26 8.23
C ALA A 28 9.04 -9.09 7.26
N SER A 29 8.23 -9.18 6.20
CA SER A 29 7.90 -7.99 5.41
C SER A 29 7.23 -6.99 6.35
N PRO A 30 7.62 -5.71 6.34
CA PRO A 30 6.95 -4.71 7.16
C PRO A 30 5.47 -4.71 6.77
N THR A 31 4.60 -5.06 7.72
CA THR A 31 3.16 -4.91 7.58
C THR A 31 2.82 -3.48 7.95
N PHE A 32 2.21 -2.75 7.02
CA PHE A 32 1.69 -1.43 7.29
C PHE A 32 0.27 -1.56 7.82
N ASP A 33 0.06 -1.23 9.10
CA ASP A 33 -1.23 -1.37 9.79
C ASP A 33 -2.03 -0.05 9.83
N GLY A 34 -1.70 0.92 8.98
CA GLY A 34 -2.36 2.21 8.90
C GLY A 34 -3.33 2.35 7.73
N PRO A 35 -4.11 3.45 7.67
CA PRO A 35 -4.89 3.79 6.49
C PRO A 35 -3.96 4.17 5.33
N VAL A 36 -4.27 3.72 4.12
CA VAL A 36 -3.58 4.07 2.87
C VAL A 36 -4.62 4.57 1.87
N VAL A 37 -4.29 5.65 1.17
CA VAL A 37 -5.02 6.10 -0.02
C VAL A 37 -4.06 6.16 -1.20
N LEU A 38 -4.51 5.70 -2.35
CA LEU A 38 -3.80 5.75 -3.62
C LEU A 38 -4.76 6.33 -4.66
N SER A 39 -4.21 7.15 -5.53
CA SER A 39 -4.94 7.76 -6.64
C SER A 39 -4.06 7.74 -7.89
N THR A 40 -4.70 7.79 -9.05
CA THR A 40 -4.02 7.77 -10.33
C THR A 40 -3.60 9.17 -10.76
N TRP A 41 -2.51 9.25 -11.52
CA TRP A 41 -1.99 10.48 -12.16
C TRP A 41 -1.44 11.53 -11.19
N ASN A 42 -1.05 12.69 -11.73
CA ASN A 42 -0.40 13.78 -11.00
C ASN A 42 -1.37 14.58 -10.11
N PHE A 43 -2.60 14.83 -10.55
CA PHE A 43 -3.64 15.47 -9.73
C PHE A 43 -4.08 14.59 -8.55
N GLY A 44 -3.68 13.32 -8.57
CA GLY A 44 -3.83 12.38 -7.46
C GLY A 44 -3.22 12.87 -6.15
N LEU A 45 -2.16 13.69 -6.18
CA LEU A 45 -1.61 14.29 -4.96
C LEU A 45 -2.64 15.15 -4.22
N GLN A 46 -3.31 16.07 -4.92
CA GLN A 46 -4.35 16.93 -4.34
C GLN A 46 -5.58 16.13 -3.92
N THR A 47 -5.94 15.12 -4.73
CA THR A 47 -7.02 14.16 -4.42
C THR A 47 -6.74 13.42 -3.10
N ASN A 48 -5.50 12.95 -2.93
CA ASN A 48 -5.06 12.27 -1.71
C ASN A 48 -5.07 13.20 -0.50
N GLU A 49 -4.70 14.48 -0.65
CA GLU A 49 -4.79 15.47 0.43
C GLU A 49 -6.23 15.63 0.93
N ALA A 50 -7.21 15.66 0.03
CA ALA A 50 -8.63 15.71 0.41
C ALA A 50 -9.07 14.42 1.14
N ALA A 51 -8.74 13.26 0.59
CA ALA A 51 -9.03 11.96 1.21
C ALA A 51 -8.34 11.80 2.59
N TRP A 52 -7.13 12.32 2.73
CA TRP A 52 -6.33 12.19 3.95
C TRP A 52 -6.94 12.94 5.14
N LYS A 53 -7.66 14.05 4.91
CA LYS A 53 -8.39 14.75 5.97
C LYS A 53 -9.37 13.82 6.69
N ILE A 54 -10.03 12.93 5.95
CA ILE A 54 -10.98 11.96 6.50
C ILE A 54 -10.24 10.77 7.14
N LEU A 55 -9.22 10.22 6.47
CA LEU A 55 -8.47 9.07 7.00
C LEU A 55 -7.68 9.42 8.27
N ALA A 56 -7.13 10.63 8.36
CA ALA A 56 -6.40 11.11 9.54
C ALA A 56 -7.29 11.18 10.78
N GLU A 57 -8.58 11.43 10.60
CA GLU A 57 -9.60 11.45 11.66
C GLU A 57 -10.22 10.06 11.94
N LYS A 58 -9.65 8.99 11.36
CA LYS A 58 -10.18 7.62 11.42
C LYS A 58 -11.59 7.49 10.83
N GLY A 59 -11.92 8.34 9.85
CA GLY A 59 -13.15 8.25 9.08
C GLY A 59 -13.21 6.99 8.19
N ARG A 60 -14.33 6.80 7.50
CA ARG A 60 -14.52 5.62 6.64
C ARG A 60 -13.73 5.75 5.35
N ALA A 61 -13.20 4.62 4.87
CA ALA A 61 -12.43 4.58 3.62
C ALA A 61 -13.27 5.00 2.40
N VAL A 62 -14.57 4.68 2.38
CA VAL A 62 -15.47 5.10 1.30
C VAL A 62 -15.68 6.61 1.26
N ASP A 63 -15.85 7.24 2.42
CA ASP A 63 -16.02 8.70 2.52
C ASP A 63 -14.74 9.43 2.06
N ALA A 64 -13.57 8.88 2.40
CA ALA A 64 -12.28 9.38 1.94
C ALA A 64 -12.12 9.28 0.42
N ALA A 65 -12.50 8.14 -0.17
CA ALA A 65 -12.45 7.94 -1.62
C ALA A 65 -13.42 8.89 -2.36
N GLU A 66 -14.65 9.05 -1.84
CA GLU A 66 -15.65 9.97 -2.39
C GLU A 66 -15.18 11.42 -2.34
N ALA A 67 -14.65 11.88 -1.21
CA ALA A 67 -14.15 13.25 -1.06
C ALA A 67 -12.99 13.54 -2.01
N GLY A 68 -12.09 12.58 -2.21
CA GLY A 68 -11.03 12.68 -3.21
C GLY A 68 -11.60 12.77 -4.63
N ALA A 69 -12.50 11.87 -5.01
CA ALA A 69 -13.10 11.84 -6.34
C ALA A 69 -13.82 13.15 -6.68
N ARG A 70 -14.60 13.71 -5.75
CA ARG A 70 -15.29 14.99 -5.92
C ARG A 70 -14.32 16.15 -6.20
N LEU A 71 -13.20 16.21 -5.50
CA LEU A 71 -12.16 17.22 -5.76
C LEU A 71 -11.66 17.14 -7.21
N ALA A 72 -11.44 15.93 -7.72
CA ALA A 72 -10.99 15.72 -9.09
C ALA A 72 -12.08 16.05 -10.13
N GLU A 73 -13.36 15.86 -9.79
CA GLU A 73 -14.50 16.20 -10.66
C GLU A 73 -14.78 17.71 -10.70
N ASP A 74 -14.54 18.42 -9.60
CA ASP A 74 -14.81 19.85 -9.46
C ASP A 74 -13.71 20.74 -10.06
N ASP A 75 -12.52 20.19 -10.36
CA ASP A 75 -11.41 20.96 -10.92
C ASP A 75 -11.64 21.33 -12.39
N LEU A 76 -12.02 22.60 -12.61
CA LEU A 76 -12.23 23.15 -13.95
C LEU A 76 -10.97 23.20 -14.84
N LYS A 77 -9.77 23.00 -14.28
CA LYS A 77 -8.53 22.89 -15.05
C LYS A 77 -8.27 21.46 -15.53
N SER A 78 -8.87 20.47 -14.89
CA SER A 78 -8.84 19.08 -15.31
C SER A 78 -9.84 18.87 -16.45
N THR A 79 -9.37 18.38 -17.58
CA THR A 79 -10.24 18.15 -18.75
C THR A 79 -10.57 16.67 -18.96
N SER A 80 -10.09 15.79 -18.07
CA SER A 80 -10.27 14.35 -18.18
C SER A 80 -11.25 13.75 -17.18
N VAL A 81 -11.73 14.53 -16.20
CA VAL A 81 -12.61 14.05 -15.12
C VAL A 81 -13.64 15.14 -14.81
N GLY A 82 -14.91 14.76 -14.69
CA GLY A 82 -15.97 15.60 -14.14
C GLY A 82 -16.36 16.83 -14.96
N LEU A 83 -16.54 17.95 -14.28
CA LEU A 83 -17.29 19.12 -14.73
C LEU A 83 -16.68 19.80 -15.97
N ALA A 84 -15.35 19.82 -16.08
CA ALA A 84 -14.63 20.34 -17.24
C ALA A 84 -14.18 19.25 -18.22
N GLY A 85 -14.75 18.05 -18.11
CA GLY A 85 -14.50 16.92 -18.99
C GLY A 85 -14.71 17.28 -20.47
N ARG A 86 -13.76 16.88 -21.32
CA ARG A 86 -13.87 17.10 -22.77
C ARG A 86 -15.13 16.41 -23.31
N PRO A 87 -15.89 17.09 -24.17
CA PRO A 87 -17.09 16.49 -24.73
C PRO A 87 -16.75 15.36 -25.70
N ASP A 88 -17.76 14.56 -26.00
CA ASP A 88 -17.74 13.62 -27.10
C ASP A 88 -17.73 14.33 -28.47
N ARG A 89 -17.80 13.53 -29.56
CA ARG A 89 -17.81 14.04 -30.94
C ARG A 89 -18.99 14.97 -31.27
N GLU A 90 -20.07 14.91 -30.48
CA GLU A 90 -21.29 15.71 -30.66
C GLU A 90 -21.25 16.99 -29.81
N GLY A 91 -20.17 17.22 -29.06
CA GLY A 91 -20.03 18.37 -28.19
C GLY A 91 -20.73 18.19 -26.83
N ILE A 92 -21.13 16.97 -26.48
CA ILE A 92 -21.84 16.67 -25.23
C ILE A 92 -20.86 16.07 -24.23
N THR A 93 -20.77 16.68 -23.04
CA THR A 93 -20.02 16.08 -21.93
C THR A 93 -20.89 15.05 -21.23
N THR A 94 -20.41 13.81 -21.14
CA THR A 94 -21.05 12.68 -20.45
C THR A 94 -20.05 12.06 -19.47
N LEU A 95 -20.54 11.58 -18.32
CA LEU A 95 -19.74 11.07 -17.20
C LEU A 95 -20.26 9.69 -16.77
#